data_AF-A0A367G2R3-F1
#
_entry.id   AF-A0A367G2R3-F1
#
_cell.length_a   1.000
_cell.length_b   1.000
_cell.length_c   1.000
_cell.angle_alpha   90.00
_cell.angle_beta   90.00
_cell.angle_gamma   90.00
#
_symmetry.space_group_name_H-M   'P 1'
#
loop_
_entity.id
_entity.type
_entity.pdbx_description
1 polymer ?
#
loop_
_entity_poly.entity_id
_entity_poly.type
_entity_poly.pdbx_seq_one_letter_code
_entity_poly.pdbx_strand_id
1 'polypeptide(L)'
;MSKVLSIINKYELTKYDQATKGGVSNLKINQNPNFGTHNTSPRSGGIEYIVIHYVGATGTAKNNIDYYNQRSTTQASADFYVGFEGEIWQYNPNPKARYCWAVGGGRQSSQGGSLYGVARNANSVSIEMCVRNKGNKNANSKDWYFEQATINSAIELTKYLMKLYGVPVSRVIRHFDVNGKYCPGVYGWNSASGSESAWSDFKKKIGSGAAATPTTPTQPTTAKKYYRVRKTWTDAASQKGAFENYDNAKACADQNKGYKVFDWNGKQVYPAAAFRPYQVRVEITDLNIRTGPGTGYAKTQHIPVGTYTIVEEANGKGATKWGRLKSGAGWISLDYVKRV
;
A
#
# COMPACT_ATOMS: atom_id res chain seq x y z
N MET A 1 -1.62 37.33 -28.29
CA MET A 1 -1.69 36.54 -27.04
C MET A 1 -0.63 35.44 -27.07
N SER A 2 -0.04 35.08 -25.93
CA SER A 2 1.08 34.11 -25.90
C SER A 2 0.61 32.66 -26.10
N LYS A 3 1.52 31.78 -26.54
CA LYS A 3 1.26 30.33 -26.72
C LYS A 3 0.71 29.65 -25.45
N VAL A 4 1.00 30.20 -24.27
CA VAL A 4 0.51 29.69 -22.97
C VAL A 4 -1.01 29.88 -22.85
N LEU A 5 -1.53 31.06 -23.20
CA LEU A 5 -2.98 31.34 -23.15
C LEU A 5 -3.78 30.48 -24.14
N SER A 6 -3.23 30.21 -25.34
CA SER A 6 -3.88 29.29 -26.29
C SER A 6 -3.94 27.85 -25.79
N ILE A 7 -3.00 27.40 -24.96
CA ILE A 7 -3.03 26.07 -24.34
C ILE A 7 -4.06 26.05 -23.20
N ILE A 8 -4.08 27.06 -22.33
CA ILE A 8 -5.05 27.18 -21.24
C ILE A 8 -6.50 27.09 -21.74
N ASN A 9 -6.83 27.82 -22.81
CA ASN A 9 -8.17 27.80 -23.37
C ASN A 9 -8.48 26.53 -24.17
N LYS A 10 -7.49 25.92 -24.84
CA LYS A 10 -7.69 24.68 -25.63
C LYS A 10 -7.91 23.43 -24.77
N TYR A 11 -7.45 23.44 -23.52
CA TYR A 11 -7.60 22.33 -22.57
C TYR A 11 -8.49 22.69 -21.35
N GLU A 12 -9.24 23.80 -21.42
CA GLU A 12 -10.10 24.30 -20.33
C GLU A 12 -9.41 24.31 -18.94
N LEU A 13 -8.15 24.74 -18.87
CA LEU A 13 -7.34 24.75 -17.63
C LEU A 13 -7.78 25.81 -16.59
N THR A 14 -9.03 26.27 -16.67
CA THR A 14 -9.67 27.24 -15.78
C THR A 14 -10.63 26.61 -14.78
N LYS A 15 -10.87 25.29 -14.85
CA LYS A 15 -11.54 24.51 -13.79
C LYS A 15 -10.57 23.55 -13.12
N TYR A 16 -10.16 23.90 -11.90
CA TYR A 16 -9.50 22.98 -10.98
C TYR A 16 -10.56 22.31 -10.11
N ASP A 17 -10.53 20.98 -10.03
CA ASP A 17 -11.20 20.29 -8.92
C ASP A 17 -10.50 20.70 -7.61
N GLN A 18 -11.25 21.35 -6.71
CA GLN A 18 -10.81 21.50 -5.32
C GLN A 18 -10.56 20.11 -4.74
N ALA A 19 -9.33 19.85 -4.29
CA ALA A 19 -8.86 18.50 -4.03
C ALA A 19 -9.66 17.79 -2.92
N THR A 20 -10.53 16.85 -3.31
CA THR A 20 -11.09 15.87 -2.40
C THR A 20 -10.00 14.87 -2.00
N LYS A 21 -9.57 14.95 -0.74
CA LYS A 21 -8.43 14.22 -0.18
C LYS A 21 -8.64 12.70 -0.25
N GLY A 22 -7.76 11.96 -0.93
CA GLY A 22 -7.73 10.50 -0.84
C GLY A 22 -6.77 9.81 -1.81
N GLY A 23 -5.48 9.68 -1.45
CA GLY A 23 -4.52 8.90 -2.26
C GLY A 23 -3.05 9.21 -1.99
N VAL A 24 -2.79 10.38 -1.42
CA VAL A 24 -1.63 10.65 -0.57
C VAL A 24 -2.03 10.27 0.86
N SER A 25 -1.14 9.65 1.62
CA SER A 25 -1.25 9.64 3.08
C SER A 25 -1.37 11.08 3.58
N ASN A 26 -2.31 11.38 4.49
CA ASN A 26 -2.48 12.72 5.09
C ASN A 26 -1.33 13.07 6.08
N LEU A 27 -0.08 12.75 5.72
CA LEU A 27 1.11 13.06 6.49
C LEU A 27 1.32 14.57 6.46
N LYS A 28 1.07 15.21 7.59
CA LYS A 28 1.48 16.60 7.84
C LYS A 28 3.00 16.60 8.03
N ILE A 29 3.72 16.90 6.95
CA ILE A 29 5.18 17.06 6.95
C ILE A 29 5.51 18.54 7.12
N ASN A 30 5.98 18.92 8.31
CA ASN A 30 6.48 20.26 8.58
C ASN A 30 7.81 20.47 7.82
N GLN A 31 8.01 21.64 7.22
CA GLN A 31 9.21 21.95 6.46
C GLN A 31 10.22 22.72 7.34
N ASN A 32 11.52 22.47 7.17
CA ASN A 32 12.58 23.26 7.78
C ASN A 32 12.61 24.67 7.16
N PRO A 33 12.26 25.75 7.91
CA PRO A 33 12.27 27.10 7.38
C PRO A 33 13.69 27.65 7.18
N ASN A 34 14.69 27.04 7.85
CA ASN A 34 16.07 27.53 7.92
C ASN A 34 17.04 26.66 7.12
N PHE A 35 16.54 25.89 6.13
CA PHE A 35 17.37 24.97 5.36
C PHE A 35 18.51 25.70 4.63
N GLY A 36 19.74 25.32 4.96
CA GLY A 36 20.95 25.65 4.21
C GLY A 36 21.48 24.41 3.50
N THR A 37 22.32 24.61 2.49
CA THR A 37 22.96 23.53 1.73
C THR A 37 24.11 22.84 2.48
N HIS A 38 24.43 23.26 3.71
CA HIS A 38 25.38 22.59 4.59
C HIS A 38 24.86 21.20 5.00
N ASN A 39 25.78 20.30 5.36
CA ASN A 39 25.50 18.88 5.64
C ASN A 39 24.72 18.13 4.54
N THR A 40 24.70 18.65 3.32
CA THR A 40 24.08 17.99 2.17
C THR A 40 24.96 18.15 0.95
N SER A 41 24.82 17.26 -0.02
CA SER A 41 25.49 17.37 -1.32
C SER A 41 24.49 17.28 -2.47
N PRO A 42 24.79 17.82 -3.66
CA PRO A 42 23.98 17.59 -4.86
C PRO A 42 23.85 16.09 -5.16
N ARG A 43 22.66 15.66 -5.59
CA ARG A 43 22.40 14.29 -6.04
C ARG A 43 22.34 14.26 -7.56
N SER A 44 23.18 13.43 -8.18
CA SER A 44 23.17 13.15 -9.63
C SER A 44 22.47 11.84 -10.01
N GLY A 45 22.33 10.91 -9.06
CA GLY A 45 21.69 9.60 -9.25
C GLY A 45 20.27 9.50 -8.67
N GLY A 46 19.67 8.31 -8.83
CA GLY A 46 18.35 8.01 -8.24
C GLY A 46 18.37 7.83 -6.72
N ILE A 47 17.17 7.76 -6.14
CA ILE A 47 16.96 7.29 -4.78
C ILE A 47 16.66 5.80 -4.87
N GLU A 48 17.54 4.97 -4.34
CA GLU A 48 17.46 3.51 -4.39
C GLU A 48 17.08 2.90 -3.04
N TYR A 49 17.41 3.56 -1.93
CA TYR A 49 17.24 3.07 -0.57
C TYR A 49 16.53 4.09 0.32
N ILE A 50 15.78 3.58 1.30
CA ILE A 50 15.31 4.37 2.45
C ILE A 50 15.98 3.78 3.69
N VAL A 51 16.64 4.64 4.47
CA VAL A 51 17.42 4.21 5.63
C VAL A 51 16.74 4.70 6.90
N ILE A 52 16.42 3.77 7.79
CA ILE A 52 15.82 4.03 9.10
C ILE A 52 16.93 4.13 10.13
N HIS A 53 16.89 5.20 10.92
CA HIS A 53 17.86 5.54 11.95
C HIS A 53 17.17 5.78 13.30
N TYR A 54 17.99 5.88 14.34
CA TYR A 54 17.60 6.51 15.60
C TYR A 54 18.55 7.68 15.87
N VAL A 55 18.02 8.75 16.44
CA VAL A 55 18.81 9.99 16.66
C VAL A 55 20.04 9.75 17.55
N GLY A 56 20.03 8.72 18.40
CA GLY A 56 21.11 8.45 19.37
C GLY A 56 21.18 9.47 20.52
N ALA A 57 20.28 10.44 20.55
CA ALA A 57 20.13 11.45 21.58
C ALA A 57 18.63 11.77 21.79
N THR A 58 18.29 12.28 22.97
CA THR A 58 16.93 12.65 23.33
C THR A 58 16.61 14.09 22.92
N GLY A 59 15.69 14.27 21.96
CA GLY A 59 15.22 15.59 21.52
C GLY A 59 14.03 15.45 20.56
N THR A 60 13.22 16.51 20.44
CA THR A 60 12.07 16.52 19.49
C THR A 60 12.56 16.54 18.03
N ALA A 61 11.66 16.26 17.08
CA ALA A 61 12.00 16.34 15.66
C ALA A 61 12.47 17.75 15.25
N LYS A 62 11.84 18.80 15.80
CA LYS A 62 12.27 20.18 15.57
C LYS A 62 13.63 20.48 16.20
N ASN A 63 13.90 20.06 17.44
CA ASN A 63 15.21 20.32 18.07
C ASN A 63 16.36 19.70 17.27
N ASN A 64 16.15 18.51 16.70
CA ASN A 64 17.15 17.88 15.82
C ASN A 64 17.38 18.69 14.54
N ILE A 65 16.31 19.17 13.88
CA ILE A 65 16.47 20.08 12.73
C ILE A 65 17.21 21.37 13.12
N ASP A 66 16.84 22.00 14.25
CA ASP A 66 17.51 23.22 14.73
C ASP A 66 19.00 22.97 15.03
N TYR A 67 19.35 21.79 15.53
CA TYR A 67 20.74 21.37 15.76
C TYR A 67 21.51 21.15 14.46
N TYR A 68 20.98 20.36 13.52
CA TYR A 68 21.65 20.10 12.23
C TYR A 68 21.63 21.29 11.26
N ASN A 69 20.87 22.34 11.56
CA ASN A 69 20.97 23.66 10.92
C ASN A 69 22.24 24.45 11.32
N GLN A 70 22.98 24.02 12.35
CA GLN A 70 24.18 24.72 12.83
C GLN A 70 25.41 24.44 11.95
N ARG A 71 25.87 25.47 11.24
CA ARG A 71 26.87 25.37 10.15
C ARG A 71 28.32 25.07 10.58
N SER A 72 28.65 25.24 11.86
CA SER A 72 30.04 25.18 12.37
C SER A 72 30.36 23.93 13.21
N THR A 73 29.35 23.21 13.69
CA THR A 73 29.48 22.17 14.72
C THR A 73 29.06 20.78 14.26
N THR A 74 28.44 20.65 13.09
CA THR A 74 27.86 19.40 12.60
C THR A 74 28.41 19.04 11.22
N GLN A 75 28.69 17.74 11.00
CA GLN A 75 29.06 17.15 9.71
C GLN A 75 28.12 15.97 9.37
N ALA A 76 26.85 16.10 9.75
CA ALA A 76 25.83 15.06 9.61
C ALA A 76 24.44 15.69 9.43
N SER A 77 23.51 14.94 8.85
CA SER A 77 22.10 15.32 8.70
C SER A 77 21.28 14.10 8.25
N ALA A 78 19.95 14.15 8.39
CA ALA A 78 19.01 13.24 7.73
C ALA A 78 17.98 14.03 6.92
N ASP A 79 17.23 13.37 6.04
CA ASP A 79 16.23 14.05 5.20
C ASP A 79 14.95 14.36 5.99
N PHE A 80 14.55 13.43 6.89
CA PHE A 80 13.35 13.52 7.71
C PHE A 80 13.63 13.15 9.17
N TYR A 81 12.92 13.79 10.09
CA TYR A 81 12.89 13.49 11.52
C TYR A 81 11.45 13.20 11.95
N VAL A 82 11.22 12.12 12.68
CA VAL A 82 9.91 11.71 13.20
C VAL A 82 9.93 11.80 14.72
N GLY A 83 9.07 12.64 15.28
CA GLY A 83 9.10 12.99 16.69
C GLY A 83 8.21 12.16 17.60
N PHE A 84 8.15 12.54 18.87
CA PHE A 84 7.54 11.77 19.95
C PHE A 84 6.01 11.67 19.83
N GLU A 85 5.37 12.66 19.23
CA GLU A 85 3.92 12.68 18.98
C GLU A 85 3.58 12.19 17.57
N GLY A 86 4.59 11.68 16.85
CA GLY A 86 4.48 11.29 15.45
C GLY A 86 4.53 12.48 14.49
N GLU A 87 4.91 13.67 14.96
CA GLU A 87 5.10 14.85 14.12
C GLU A 87 6.31 14.65 13.19
N ILE A 88 6.13 14.91 11.89
CA ILE A 88 7.18 14.72 10.89
C ILE A 88 7.75 16.07 10.51
N TRP A 89 9.07 16.17 10.49
CA TRP A 89 9.81 17.33 10.04
C TRP A 89 10.78 16.95 8.92
N GLN A 90 10.73 17.68 7.81
CA GLN A 90 11.62 17.51 6.66
C GLN A 90 12.74 18.53 6.71
N TYR A 91 13.99 18.05 6.85
CA TYR A 91 15.19 18.89 6.86
C TYR A 91 15.61 19.28 5.45
N ASN A 92 15.69 18.30 4.55
CA ASN A 92 16.04 18.49 3.15
C ASN A 92 14.77 18.68 2.30
N PRO A 93 14.46 19.88 1.80
CA PRO A 93 13.22 20.14 1.06
C PRO A 93 13.18 19.45 -0.32
N ASN A 94 14.32 19.01 -0.86
CA ASN A 94 14.37 18.31 -2.13
C ASN A 94 15.34 17.10 -2.12
N PRO A 95 14.90 15.95 -1.59
CA PRO A 95 15.71 14.73 -1.56
C PRO A 95 16.07 14.16 -2.94
N LYS A 96 15.41 14.59 -4.03
CA LYS A 96 15.79 14.22 -5.40
C LYS A 96 16.99 15.01 -5.91
N ALA A 97 17.11 16.29 -5.54
CA ALA A 97 18.21 17.16 -5.99
C ALA A 97 19.41 17.18 -5.02
N ARG A 98 19.21 16.82 -3.74
CA ARG A 98 20.26 16.77 -2.73
C ARG A 98 20.13 15.54 -1.83
N TYR A 99 21.23 15.12 -1.23
CA TYR A 99 21.25 14.05 -0.23
C TYR A 99 21.87 14.51 1.09
N CYS A 100 21.35 13.98 2.20
CA CYS A 100 21.86 14.21 3.55
C CYS A 100 23.05 13.31 3.91
N TRP A 101 23.83 13.71 4.91
CA TRP A 101 25.03 13.00 5.37
C TRP A 101 24.70 12.14 6.60
N ALA A 102 23.94 11.06 6.40
CA ALA A 102 23.42 10.21 7.48
C ALA A 102 24.15 8.86 7.62
N VAL A 103 24.45 8.18 6.50
CA VAL A 103 24.98 6.81 6.45
C VAL A 103 26.50 6.75 6.19
N GLY A 104 27.21 7.85 6.48
CA GLY A 104 28.67 7.92 6.35
C GLY A 104 29.43 7.10 7.40
N GLY A 105 30.76 7.16 7.32
CA GLY A 105 31.69 6.43 8.19
C GLY A 105 32.11 5.08 7.64
N GLY A 106 33.28 4.61 8.08
CA GLY A 106 33.87 3.33 7.66
C GLY A 106 33.08 2.10 8.13
N ARG A 107 33.41 0.93 7.57
CA ARG A 107 32.82 -0.35 7.97
C ARG A 107 33.17 -0.68 9.43
N GLN A 108 32.16 -1.01 10.22
CA GLN A 108 32.29 -1.37 11.62
C GLN A 108 32.53 -2.88 11.78
N SER A 109 33.17 -3.28 12.88
CA SER A 109 33.45 -4.68 13.23
C SER A 109 32.27 -5.36 13.94
N SER A 110 31.05 -5.16 13.43
CA SER A 110 29.82 -5.74 13.98
C SER A 110 29.22 -6.80 13.05
N GLN A 111 28.08 -7.35 13.46
CA GLN A 111 27.27 -8.30 12.69
C GLN A 111 26.53 -7.65 11.50
N GLY A 112 26.65 -6.33 11.31
CA GLY A 112 26.02 -5.58 10.22
C GLY A 112 26.97 -5.29 9.04
N GLY A 113 26.63 -4.26 8.26
CA GLY A 113 27.46 -3.77 7.15
C GLY A 113 27.43 -4.65 5.89
N SER A 114 26.35 -5.40 5.68
CA SER A 114 26.12 -6.23 4.49
C SER A 114 25.95 -5.41 3.20
N LEU A 115 25.64 -4.12 3.31
CA LEU A 115 25.50 -3.18 2.19
C LEU A 115 26.61 -2.13 2.16
N TYR A 116 27.77 -2.40 2.78
CA TYR A 116 28.88 -1.46 2.84
C TYR A 116 29.42 -1.16 1.44
N GLY A 117 29.49 0.14 1.09
CA GLY A 117 29.85 0.58 -0.24
C GLY A 117 28.74 0.39 -1.30
N VAL A 118 27.60 -0.23 -0.99
CA VAL A 118 26.44 -0.40 -1.89
C VAL A 118 25.39 0.66 -1.60
N ALA A 119 24.89 0.70 -0.37
CA ALA A 119 24.07 1.80 0.11
C ALA A 119 24.98 2.96 0.56
N ARG A 120 24.68 4.17 0.10
CA ARG A 120 25.49 5.38 0.30
C ARG A 120 24.58 6.58 0.52
N ASN A 121 25.08 7.64 1.14
CA ASN A 121 24.38 8.92 1.23
C ASN A 121 23.75 9.32 -0.13
N ALA A 122 24.54 9.23 -1.20
CA ALA A 122 24.17 9.60 -2.56
C ALA A 122 23.02 8.81 -3.23
N ASN A 123 22.70 7.59 -2.78
CA ASN A 123 21.55 6.80 -3.31
C ASN A 123 20.49 6.48 -2.25
N SER A 124 20.58 7.07 -1.06
CA SER A 124 19.62 6.90 0.04
C SER A 124 18.79 8.16 0.34
N VAL A 125 17.63 7.96 0.98
CA VAL A 125 16.93 8.96 1.79
C VAL A 125 16.90 8.45 3.24
N SER A 126 17.23 9.31 4.20
CA SER A 126 17.34 8.93 5.62
C SER A 126 16.22 9.50 6.49
N ILE A 127 15.61 8.61 7.30
CA ILE A 127 14.59 8.93 8.29
C ILE A 127 15.17 8.69 9.68
N GLU A 128 15.27 9.76 10.47
CA GLU A 128 15.65 9.72 11.88
C GLU A 128 14.43 9.60 12.78
N MET A 129 14.38 8.57 13.61
CA MET A 129 13.33 8.40 14.62
C MET A 129 13.82 8.98 15.96
N CYS A 130 13.10 9.95 16.50
CA CYS A 130 13.39 10.53 17.82
C CYS A 130 13.18 9.48 18.91
N VAL A 131 14.15 9.37 19.81
CA VAL A 131 14.25 8.27 20.79
C VAL A 131 14.29 8.83 22.21
N ARG A 132 13.74 8.10 23.17
CA ARG A 132 13.85 8.37 24.62
C ARG A 132 14.79 7.38 25.29
N ASN A 133 15.32 7.75 26.45
CA ASN A 133 16.22 6.91 27.24
C ASN A 133 15.84 6.94 28.72
N LYS A 134 16.02 5.82 29.44
CA LYS A 134 15.72 5.69 30.88
C LYS A 134 16.95 5.68 31.81
N GLY A 135 18.16 5.76 31.28
CA GLY A 135 19.40 5.73 32.08
C GLY A 135 20.65 5.56 31.22
N ASN A 136 20.95 4.31 30.84
CA ASN A 136 22.14 3.95 30.09
C ASN A 136 22.00 4.34 28.61
N LYS A 137 22.84 5.29 28.18
CA LYS A 137 22.87 5.86 26.82
C LYS A 137 23.77 5.11 25.84
N ASN A 138 24.44 4.02 26.24
CA ASN A 138 25.20 3.20 25.29
C ASN A 138 24.26 2.67 24.18
N ALA A 139 24.74 2.58 22.94
CA ALA A 139 23.98 1.96 21.86
C ALA A 139 23.61 0.52 22.23
N ASN A 140 22.44 0.06 21.81
CA ASN A 140 21.86 -1.25 22.15
C ASN A 140 21.51 -1.47 23.64
N SER A 141 21.65 -0.43 24.49
CA SER A 141 21.04 -0.44 25.83
C SER A 141 19.52 -0.65 25.75
N LYS A 142 18.98 -1.46 26.66
CA LYS A 142 17.53 -1.68 26.82
C LYS A 142 16.77 -0.44 27.31
N ASP A 143 17.50 0.59 27.75
CA ASP A 143 16.91 1.84 28.21
C ASP A 143 16.49 2.77 27.06
N TRP A 144 16.96 2.54 25.83
CA TRP A 144 16.49 3.24 24.64
C TRP A 144 15.13 2.71 24.18
N TYR A 145 14.20 3.60 23.89
CA TYR A 145 12.88 3.26 23.33
C TYR A 145 12.31 4.36 22.44
N PHE A 146 11.47 3.96 21.48
CA PHE A 146 10.66 4.89 20.68
C PHE A 146 9.26 5.02 21.28
N GLU A 147 8.62 6.17 21.09
CA GLU A 147 7.18 6.29 21.33
C GLU A 147 6.39 5.57 20.22
N GLN A 148 5.21 5.04 20.57
CA GLN A 148 4.40 4.31 19.59
C GLN A 148 3.92 5.21 18.45
N ALA A 149 3.69 6.51 18.71
CA ALA A 149 3.36 7.50 17.70
C ALA A 149 4.53 7.72 16.72
N THR A 150 5.78 7.76 17.22
CA THR A 150 6.99 7.81 16.39
C THR A 150 7.07 6.60 15.45
N ILE A 151 6.85 5.38 15.97
CA ILE A 151 6.88 4.15 15.16
C ILE A 151 5.78 4.20 14.09
N ASN A 152 4.55 4.56 14.45
CA ASN A 152 3.42 4.62 13.53
C ASN A 152 3.65 5.63 12.40
N SER A 153 4.09 6.85 12.74
CA SER A 153 4.39 7.89 11.74
C SER A 153 5.60 7.54 10.88
N ALA A 154 6.62 6.88 11.42
CA ALA A 154 7.75 6.39 10.63
C ALA A 154 7.33 5.29 9.63
N ILE A 155 6.39 4.41 9.98
CA ILE A 155 5.81 3.42 9.07
C ILE A 155 5.09 4.11 7.90
N GLU A 156 4.21 5.07 8.19
CA GLU A 156 3.45 5.77 7.14
C GLU A 156 4.34 6.66 6.27
N LEU A 157 5.31 7.37 6.86
CA LEU A 157 6.33 8.11 6.11
C LEU A 157 7.15 7.18 5.21
N THR A 158 7.57 6.03 5.71
CA THR A 158 8.32 5.05 4.92
C THR A 158 7.49 4.54 3.74
N LYS A 159 6.21 4.16 3.94
CA LYS A 159 5.29 3.78 2.86
C LYS A 159 5.12 4.90 1.82
N TYR A 160 4.98 6.15 2.27
CA TYR A 160 4.88 7.32 1.40
C TYR A 160 6.14 7.49 0.54
N LEU A 161 7.32 7.46 1.14
CA LEU A 161 8.59 7.61 0.43
C LEU A 161 8.89 6.41 -0.50
N MET A 162 8.53 5.18 -0.09
CA MET A 162 8.58 3.98 -0.95
C MET A 162 7.76 4.20 -2.23
N LYS A 163 6.51 4.66 -2.09
CA LYS A 163 5.62 4.98 -3.23
C LYS A 163 6.14 6.15 -4.06
N LEU A 164 6.66 7.20 -3.43
CA LEU A 164 7.11 8.44 -4.09
C LEU A 164 8.38 8.24 -4.95
N TYR A 165 9.26 7.34 -4.52
CA TYR A 165 10.57 7.09 -5.15
C TYR A 165 10.69 5.73 -5.83
N GLY A 166 9.68 4.85 -5.71
CA GLY A 166 9.72 3.49 -6.28
C GLY A 166 10.64 2.53 -5.50
N VAL A 167 10.96 2.83 -4.25
CA VAL A 167 11.85 2.00 -3.41
C VAL A 167 11.06 0.79 -2.88
N PRO A 168 11.46 -0.45 -3.23
CA PRO A 168 10.78 -1.64 -2.73
C PRO A 168 11.07 -1.88 -1.25
N VAL A 169 10.21 -2.62 -0.55
CA VAL A 169 10.38 -2.94 0.88
C VAL A 169 11.74 -3.59 1.19
N SER A 170 12.30 -4.37 0.26
CA SER A 170 13.63 -4.98 0.40
C SER A 170 14.77 -3.95 0.51
N ARG A 171 14.60 -2.75 -0.06
CA ARG A 171 15.56 -1.64 0.01
C ARG A 171 15.23 -0.57 1.07
N VAL A 172 14.28 -0.86 1.95
CA VAL A 172 14.16 -0.18 3.25
C VAL A 172 15.09 -0.87 4.26
N ILE A 173 16.11 -0.17 4.72
CA ILE A 173 17.25 -0.73 5.46
C ILE A 173 17.59 0.12 6.69
N ARG A 174 18.58 -0.28 7.47
CA ARG A 174 19.12 0.43 8.64
C ARG A 174 20.55 0.89 8.36
N HIS A 175 21.06 1.89 9.09
CA HIS A 175 22.50 2.21 9.03
C HIS A 175 23.37 1.03 9.49
N PHE A 176 22.84 0.19 10.39
CA PHE A 176 23.39 -1.12 10.72
C PHE A 176 23.59 -2.02 9.49
N ASP A 177 22.64 -2.06 8.56
CA ASP A 177 22.80 -2.83 7.32
C ASP A 177 23.82 -2.16 6.37
N VAL A 178 23.89 -0.82 6.36
CA VAL A 178 24.83 -0.06 5.52
C VAL A 178 26.29 -0.27 5.94
N ASN A 179 26.69 0.04 7.17
CA ASN A 179 28.10 -0.06 7.57
C ASN A 179 28.36 -0.77 8.90
N GLY A 180 27.32 -1.29 9.56
CA GLY A 180 27.44 -1.99 10.84
C GLY A 180 27.36 -1.11 12.08
N LYS A 181 27.17 0.21 11.95
CA LYS A 181 26.88 1.08 13.12
C LYS A 181 25.63 0.57 13.82
N TYR A 182 25.65 0.48 15.16
CA TYR A 182 24.48 0.10 15.96
C TYR A 182 23.37 1.18 15.90
N CYS A 183 22.67 1.24 14.78
CA CYS A 183 21.70 2.26 14.41
C CYS A 183 20.63 1.64 13.48
N PRO A 184 19.34 1.59 13.88
CA PRO A 184 18.79 2.02 15.17
C PRO A 184 19.34 1.20 16.35
N GLY A 185 19.97 1.88 17.32
CA GLY A 185 20.64 1.28 18.48
C GLY A 185 19.70 0.98 19.64
N VAL A 186 18.51 0.47 19.31
CA VAL A 186 17.37 0.24 20.19
C VAL A 186 17.12 -1.27 20.27
N TYR A 187 16.76 -1.79 21.45
CA TYR A 187 16.46 -3.22 21.61
C TYR A 187 15.39 -3.70 20.62
N GLY A 188 15.68 -4.80 19.92
CA GLY A 188 14.78 -5.36 18.90
C GLY A 188 14.96 -4.79 17.48
N TRP A 189 15.82 -3.78 17.28
CA TRP A 189 15.99 -3.12 15.98
C TRP A 189 17.25 -3.54 15.22
N ASN A 190 18.20 -4.22 15.84
CA ASN A 190 19.37 -4.83 15.19
C ASN A 190 19.85 -6.07 15.96
N SER A 191 20.43 -7.05 15.27
CA SER A 191 20.85 -8.34 15.85
C SER A 191 21.80 -8.18 17.04
N ALA A 192 22.69 -7.19 16.99
CA ALA A 192 23.62 -6.87 18.07
C ALA A 192 22.94 -6.25 19.32
N SER A 193 21.65 -5.92 19.26
CA SER A 193 20.83 -5.55 20.43
C SER A 193 20.25 -6.75 21.18
N GLY A 194 20.46 -7.97 20.66
CA GLY A 194 19.91 -9.21 21.21
C GLY A 194 18.54 -9.60 20.63
N SER A 195 17.97 -8.81 19.72
CA SER A 195 16.75 -9.16 18.98
C SER A 195 16.60 -8.31 17.70
N GLU A 196 15.92 -8.86 16.68
CA GLU A 196 15.45 -8.13 15.50
C GLU A 196 13.92 -8.11 15.36
N SER A 197 13.18 -8.45 16.41
CA SER A 197 11.70 -8.55 16.36
C SER A 197 11.02 -7.23 15.99
N ALA A 198 11.43 -6.10 16.58
CA ALA A 198 10.85 -4.80 16.29
C ALA A 198 11.15 -4.32 14.86
N TRP A 199 12.35 -4.61 14.35
CA TRP A 199 12.68 -4.37 12.94
C TRP A 199 11.86 -5.24 12.00
N SER A 200 11.67 -6.52 12.34
CA SER A 200 10.86 -7.46 11.57
C SER A 200 9.40 -7.03 11.51
N ASP A 201 8.84 -6.56 12.63
CA ASP A 201 7.49 -5.99 12.70
C ASP A 201 7.37 -4.68 11.92
N PHE A 202 8.37 -3.79 11.97
CA PHE A 202 8.40 -2.58 11.14
C PHE A 202 8.38 -2.94 9.65
N LYS A 203 9.26 -3.85 9.22
CA LYS A 203 9.36 -4.37 7.84
C LYS A 203 8.06 -5.03 7.39
N LYS A 204 7.42 -5.81 8.27
CA LYS A 204 6.09 -6.38 8.03
C LYS A 204 5.04 -5.28 7.85
N LYS A 205 4.96 -4.29 8.74
CA LYS A 205 3.95 -3.21 8.68
C LYS A 205 4.09 -2.30 7.45
N ILE A 206 5.29 -2.06 6.93
CA ILE A 206 5.48 -1.37 5.65
C ILE A 206 5.27 -2.30 4.43
N GLY A 207 5.54 -3.60 4.57
CA GLY A 207 5.34 -4.62 3.53
C GLY A 207 3.88 -5.08 3.36
N SER A 208 3.07 -5.08 4.42
CA SER A 208 1.65 -5.49 4.39
C SER A 208 0.73 -4.53 3.64
N GLY A 209 1.26 -3.41 3.12
CA GLY A 209 0.61 -2.56 2.12
C GLY A 209 1.28 -2.59 0.74
N ALA A 210 2.27 -3.47 0.52
CA ALA A 210 3.15 -3.47 -0.64
C ALA A 210 3.41 -4.90 -1.15
N ALA A 211 2.49 -5.43 -1.97
CA ALA A 211 2.71 -6.68 -2.69
C ALA A 211 3.75 -6.50 -3.83
N ALA A 212 5.00 -6.79 -3.47
CA ALA A 212 6.16 -7.22 -4.27
C ALA A 212 6.47 -6.56 -5.64
N THR A 213 7.72 -6.11 -5.78
CA THR A 213 8.45 -5.98 -7.05
C THR A 213 9.32 -7.24 -7.27
N PRO A 214 9.57 -7.65 -8.52
CA PRO A 214 10.89 -8.13 -8.90
C PRO A 214 11.46 -7.40 -10.15
N THR A 215 12.79 -7.44 -10.29
CA THR A 215 13.58 -6.75 -11.33
C THR A 215 13.98 -7.65 -12.51
N THR A 216 14.07 -7.04 -13.70
CA THR A 216 14.82 -7.50 -14.90
C THR A 216 14.24 -8.72 -15.64
N PRO A 217 14.20 -8.73 -16.99
CA PRO A 217 13.34 -9.66 -17.73
C PRO A 217 13.85 -11.10 -17.79
N THR A 218 13.26 -11.95 -16.95
CA THR A 218 12.79 -13.28 -17.35
C THR A 218 11.38 -13.50 -16.78
N GLN A 219 10.37 -13.60 -17.66
CA GLN A 219 8.95 -13.83 -17.32
C GLN A 219 8.68 -15.33 -17.05
N PRO A 220 7.52 -15.75 -16.47
CA PRO A 220 6.44 -15.02 -15.78
C PRO A 220 6.26 -15.52 -14.31
N THR A 221 5.35 -15.08 -13.44
CA THR A 221 3.95 -14.58 -13.52
C THR A 221 3.69 -13.63 -12.32
N THR A 222 2.55 -12.95 -12.11
CA THR A 222 1.28 -12.78 -12.87
C THR A 222 1.01 -11.28 -13.08
N ALA A 223 0.09 -10.92 -13.96
CA ALA A 223 -0.36 -9.53 -14.14
C ALA A 223 -1.49 -9.15 -13.16
N LYS A 224 -1.43 -7.93 -12.60
CA LYS A 224 -2.53 -7.38 -11.79
C LYS A 224 -3.80 -7.22 -12.62
N LYS A 225 -4.93 -7.64 -12.05
CA LYS A 225 -6.24 -7.71 -12.69
C LYS A 225 -7.09 -6.51 -12.27
N TYR A 226 -7.60 -5.76 -13.24
CA TYR A 226 -8.39 -4.55 -13.02
C TYR A 226 -9.76 -4.63 -13.69
N TYR A 227 -10.78 -4.19 -12.96
CA TYR A 227 -12.09 -3.83 -13.50
C TYR A 227 -12.02 -2.45 -14.18
N ARG A 228 -12.46 -2.35 -15.43
CA ARG A 228 -12.48 -1.11 -16.23
C ARG A 228 -13.92 -0.57 -16.31
N VAL A 229 -14.13 0.70 -16.00
CA VAL A 229 -15.41 1.38 -16.26
C VAL A 229 -15.34 2.14 -17.59
N ARG A 230 -16.18 1.74 -18.56
CA ARG A 230 -16.26 2.28 -19.94
C ARG A 230 -17.70 2.22 -20.46
N LYS A 231 -18.01 2.88 -21.58
CA LYS A 231 -19.30 2.68 -22.29
C LYS A 231 -19.34 1.31 -22.98
N THR A 232 -18.28 0.99 -23.70
CA THR A 232 -18.02 -0.33 -24.30
C THR A 232 -16.56 -0.73 -24.02
N TRP A 233 -16.20 -2.01 -24.19
CA TRP A 233 -14.81 -2.41 -24.02
C TRP A 233 -13.88 -1.76 -25.06
N THR A 234 -14.34 -1.67 -26.31
CA THR A 234 -13.58 -1.10 -27.44
C THR A 234 -13.40 0.42 -27.34
N ASP A 235 -14.36 1.14 -26.73
CA ASP A 235 -14.25 2.57 -26.45
C ASP A 235 -13.33 2.83 -25.25
N ALA A 236 -12.03 2.70 -25.48
CA ALA A 236 -11.00 2.99 -24.48
C ALA A 236 -10.95 4.48 -24.10
N ALA A 237 -11.36 5.38 -24.99
CA ALA A 237 -11.42 6.83 -24.73
C ALA A 237 -12.48 7.17 -23.66
N SER A 238 -13.55 6.38 -23.56
CA SER A 238 -14.55 6.54 -22.50
C SER A 238 -14.07 6.12 -21.10
N GLN A 239 -12.86 5.62 -20.89
CA GLN A 239 -12.40 5.10 -19.60
C GLN A 239 -12.63 6.08 -18.43
N LYS A 240 -13.61 5.77 -17.55
CA LYS A 240 -13.92 6.55 -16.34
C LYS A 240 -13.09 6.15 -15.12
N GLY A 241 -12.65 4.89 -15.06
CA GLY A 241 -11.77 4.43 -13.99
C GLY A 241 -11.36 2.97 -14.14
N ALA A 242 -10.32 2.60 -13.40
CA ALA A 242 -9.75 1.26 -13.32
C ALA A 242 -9.56 0.87 -11.85
N PHE A 243 -10.15 -0.25 -11.44
CA PHE A 243 -10.31 -0.61 -10.02
C PHE A 243 -9.91 -2.06 -9.77
N GLU A 244 -9.16 -2.35 -8.70
CA GLU A 244 -8.88 -3.74 -8.28
C GLU A 244 -10.09 -4.36 -7.55
N ASN A 245 -10.91 -3.52 -6.90
CA ASN A 245 -12.16 -3.90 -6.25
C ASN A 245 -13.37 -3.66 -7.19
N TYR A 246 -14.27 -4.66 -7.26
CA TYR A 246 -15.46 -4.64 -8.12
C TYR A 246 -16.52 -3.62 -7.68
N ASP A 247 -16.77 -3.48 -6.37
CA ASP A 247 -17.80 -2.59 -5.84
C ASP A 247 -17.48 -1.11 -6.10
N ASN A 248 -16.20 -0.74 -6.05
CA ASN A 248 -15.74 0.59 -6.47
C ASN A 248 -15.97 0.84 -7.96
N ALA A 249 -15.76 -0.17 -8.81
CA ALA A 249 -16.05 -0.07 -10.23
C ALA A 249 -17.56 0.04 -10.48
N LYS A 250 -18.38 -0.72 -9.74
CA LYS A 250 -19.84 -0.65 -9.77
C LYS A 250 -20.32 0.76 -9.38
N ALA A 251 -19.85 1.30 -8.26
CA ALA A 251 -20.20 2.65 -7.81
C ALA A 251 -19.84 3.73 -8.83
N CYS A 252 -18.66 3.63 -9.46
CA CYS A 252 -18.25 4.51 -10.54
C CYS A 252 -19.17 4.40 -11.77
N ALA A 253 -19.60 3.18 -12.15
CA ALA A 253 -20.56 2.97 -13.23
C ALA A 253 -21.96 3.50 -12.88
N ASP A 254 -22.45 3.32 -11.65
CA ASP A 254 -23.74 3.82 -11.18
C ASP A 254 -23.80 5.37 -11.20
N GLN A 255 -22.70 6.03 -10.84
CA GLN A 255 -22.56 7.49 -10.90
C GLN A 255 -22.46 8.03 -12.34
N ASN A 256 -22.14 7.18 -13.33
CA ASN A 256 -21.96 7.57 -14.71
C ASN A 256 -22.99 6.84 -15.60
N LYS A 257 -24.17 7.44 -15.80
CA LYS A 257 -25.24 6.84 -16.64
C LYS A 257 -24.72 6.42 -18.02
N GLY A 258 -25.03 5.18 -18.41
CA GLY A 258 -24.58 4.57 -19.66
C GLY A 258 -23.20 3.89 -19.61
N TYR A 259 -22.54 3.89 -18.45
CA TYR A 259 -21.27 3.18 -18.25
C TYR A 259 -21.46 1.80 -17.65
N LYS A 260 -20.46 0.95 -17.87
CA LYS A 260 -20.45 -0.48 -17.55
C LYS A 260 -19.09 -0.86 -16.98
N VAL A 261 -19.05 -1.88 -16.13
CA VAL A 261 -17.81 -2.48 -15.62
C VAL A 261 -17.45 -3.67 -16.49
N PHE A 262 -16.19 -3.74 -16.92
CA PHE A 262 -15.59 -4.87 -17.61
C PHE A 262 -14.47 -5.45 -16.75
N ASP A 263 -14.25 -6.77 -16.75
CA ASP A 263 -13.10 -7.39 -16.10
C ASP A 263 -11.79 -7.17 -16.88
N TRP A 264 -10.70 -7.75 -16.38
CA TRP A 264 -9.37 -7.67 -16.99
C TRP A 264 -9.25 -8.38 -18.36
N ASN A 265 -10.21 -9.23 -18.71
CA ASN A 265 -10.34 -9.88 -20.02
C ASN A 265 -11.28 -9.11 -20.96
N GLY A 266 -11.87 -8.01 -20.51
CA GLY A 266 -12.83 -7.22 -21.28
C GLY A 266 -14.27 -7.74 -21.27
N LYS A 267 -14.60 -8.70 -20.40
CA LYS A 267 -15.98 -9.19 -20.24
C LYS A 267 -16.79 -8.22 -19.38
N GLN A 268 -17.97 -7.82 -19.84
CA GLN A 268 -18.89 -7.01 -19.04
C GLN A 268 -19.32 -7.80 -17.78
N VAL A 269 -19.11 -7.21 -16.60
CA VAL A 269 -19.52 -7.74 -15.29
C VAL A 269 -20.55 -6.86 -14.59
N TYR A 270 -20.68 -5.58 -14.96
CA TYR A 270 -21.75 -4.70 -14.47
C TYR A 270 -22.30 -3.77 -15.58
N PRO A 271 -23.61 -3.44 -15.64
CA PRO A 271 -24.69 -4.09 -14.89
C PRO A 271 -24.67 -5.60 -15.14
N ALA A 272 -24.99 -6.36 -14.10
CA ALA A 272 -25.07 -7.82 -14.22
C ALA A 272 -26.05 -8.16 -15.35
N ALA A 273 -25.70 -9.14 -16.18
CA ALA A 273 -26.63 -9.60 -17.21
C ALA A 273 -27.92 -10.04 -16.52
N ALA A 274 -29.07 -9.52 -16.98
CA ALA A 274 -30.36 -9.91 -16.45
C ALA A 274 -30.49 -11.43 -16.53
N PHE A 275 -30.79 -12.07 -15.38
CA PHE A 275 -30.91 -13.51 -15.31
C PHE A 275 -31.99 -13.98 -16.29
N ARG A 276 -31.63 -14.91 -17.18
CA ARG A 276 -32.56 -15.53 -18.14
C ARG A 276 -33.03 -16.86 -17.56
N PRO A 277 -34.32 -17.01 -17.23
CA PRO A 277 -34.85 -18.28 -16.77
C PRO A 277 -34.56 -19.42 -17.75
N TYR A 278 -34.25 -20.59 -17.20
CA TYR A 278 -33.94 -21.79 -17.95
C TYR A 278 -34.54 -23.01 -17.26
N GLN A 279 -34.63 -24.13 -17.99
CA GLN A 279 -35.20 -25.36 -17.45
C GLN A 279 -34.14 -26.31 -16.92
N VAL A 280 -34.49 -27.04 -15.87
CA VAL A 280 -33.70 -28.14 -15.32
C VAL A 280 -34.58 -29.37 -15.12
N ARG A 281 -34.02 -30.55 -15.36
CA ARG A 281 -34.65 -31.84 -15.08
C ARG A 281 -34.10 -32.41 -13.78
N VAL A 282 -35.00 -32.66 -12.84
CA VAL A 282 -34.75 -33.44 -11.62
C VAL A 282 -34.96 -34.92 -11.97
N GLU A 283 -34.00 -35.77 -11.62
CA GLU A 283 -34.05 -37.22 -11.87
C GLU A 283 -34.05 -38.08 -10.59
N ILE A 284 -33.77 -37.48 -9.43
CA ILE A 284 -33.77 -38.15 -8.11
C ILE A 284 -35.00 -37.75 -7.29
N THR A 285 -35.48 -38.65 -6.43
CA THR A 285 -36.73 -38.48 -5.66
C THR A 285 -36.56 -37.83 -4.29
N ASP A 286 -35.33 -37.69 -3.81
CA ASP A 286 -34.96 -37.19 -2.48
C ASP A 286 -34.25 -35.81 -2.52
N LEU A 287 -34.25 -35.13 -3.67
CA LEU A 287 -33.73 -33.76 -3.76
C LEU A 287 -34.60 -32.83 -2.91
N ASN A 288 -33.98 -32.11 -1.97
CA ASN A 288 -34.67 -31.28 -1.00
C ASN A 288 -34.93 -29.87 -1.56
N ILE A 289 -36.17 -29.39 -1.48
CA ILE A 289 -36.50 -27.97 -1.57
C ILE A 289 -36.23 -27.31 -0.21
N ARG A 290 -35.64 -26.11 -0.24
CA ARG A 290 -35.30 -25.33 0.97
C ARG A 290 -35.80 -23.90 0.90
N THR A 291 -36.04 -23.29 2.05
CA THR A 291 -36.51 -21.89 2.15
C THR A 291 -35.49 -20.85 1.68
N GLY A 292 -34.21 -21.24 1.57
CA GLY A 292 -33.13 -20.39 1.05
C GLY A 292 -31.98 -21.21 0.45
N PRO A 293 -31.00 -20.56 -0.18
CA PRO A 293 -29.89 -21.20 -0.86
C PRO A 293 -28.85 -21.73 0.13
N GLY A 294 -29.02 -22.97 0.60
CA GLY A 294 -28.03 -23.65 1.43
C GLY A 294 -28.60 -24.71 2.36
N THR A 295 -27.76 -25.65 2.78
CA THR A 295 -28.14 -26.73 3.71
C THR A 295 -28.48 -26.27 5.12
N GLY A 296 -28.14 -25.04 5.49
CA GLY A 296 -28.57 -24.39 6.74
C GLY A 296 -29.99 -23.82 6.72
N TYR A 297 -30.63 -23.72 5.54
CA TYR A 297 -32.04 -23.31 5.44
C TYR A 297 -32.98 -24.50 5.66
N ALA A 298 -34.14 -24.22 6.23
CA ALA A 298 -35.17 -25.22 6.51
C ALA A 298 -35.57 -25.98 5.23
N LYS A 299 -35.70 -27.30 5.37
CA LYS A 299 -36.28 -28.18 4.34
C LYS A 299 -37.79 -27.97 4.33
N THR A 300 -38.40 -27.83 3.15
CA THR A 300 -39.86 -27.75 3.02
C THR A 300 -40.44 -29.11 2.60
N GLN A 301 -39.94 -29.67 1.52
CA GLN A 301 -40.36 -30.97 0.96
C GLN A 301 -39.29 -31.52 0.01
N HIS A 302 -39.46 -32.74 -0.48
CA HIS A 302 -38.72 -33.21 -1.65
C HIS A 302 -39.34 -32.66 -2.93
N ILE A 303 -38.52 -32.32 -3.93
CA ILE A 303 -39.00 -31.96 -5.26
C ILE A 303 -39.31 -33.25 -6.05
N PRO A 304 -40.49 -33.38 -6.69
CA PRO A 304 -40.75 -34.52 -7.55
C PRO A 304 -39.79 -34.60 -8.74
N VAL A 305 -39.68 -35.78 -9.34
CA VAL A 305 -38.99 -35.97 -10.62
C VAL A 305 -39.77 -35.23 -11.71
N GLY A 306 -39.08 -34.43 -12.53
CA GLY A 306 -39.73 -33.58 -13.53
C GLY A 306 -38.87 -32.43 -14.03
N THR A 307 -39.45 -31.59 -14.88
CA THR A 307 -38.78 -30.40 -15.45
C THR A 307 -39.28 -29.13 -14.78
N TYR A 308 -38.35 -28.30 -14.29
CA TYR A 308 -38.63 -27.09 -13.53
C TYR A 308 -37.92 -25.88 -14.12
N THR A 309 -38.55 -24.70 -14.04
CA THR A 309 -37.89 -23.45 -14.44
C THR A 309 -37.18 -22.82 -13.25
N ILE A 310 -35.88 -22.54 -13.40
CA ILE A 310 -35.09 -21.74 -12.46
C ILE A 310 -35.24 -20.26 -12.84
N VAL A 311 -35.50 -19.39 -11.86
CA VAL A 311 -35.70 -17.94 -12.04
C VAL A 311 -34.64 -17.08 -11.35
N GLU A 312 -33.76 -17.70 -10.56
CA GLU A 312 -32.69 -17.03 -9.83
C GLU A 312 -31.64 -18.06 -9.42
N GLU A 313 -30.38 -17.65 -9.31
CA GLU A 313 -29.28 -18.49 -8.82
C GLU A 313 -28.52 -17.81 -7.69
N ALA A 314 -28.13 -18.57 -6.66
CA ALA A 314 -27.35 -18.08 -5.53
C ALA A 314 -26.25 -19.07 -5.11
N ASN A 315 -25.24 -18.56 -4.41
CA ASN A 315 -24.22 -19.39 -3.75
C ASN A 315 -24.74 -19.78 -2.36
N GLY A 316 -24.44 -21.00 -1.91
CA GLY A 316 -24.97 -21.50 -0.64
C GLY A 316 -24.32 -22.80 -0.18
N LYS A 317 -24.20 -23.01 1.13
CA LYS A 317 -23.53 -24.19 1.71
C LYS A 317 -24.17 -25.49 1.20
N GLY A 318 -23.34 -26.45 0.77
CA GLY A 318 -23.80 -27.79 0.37
C GLY A 318 -24.39 -27.91 -1.04
N ALA A 319 -24.08 -26.96 -1.94
CA ALA A 319 -24.15 -27.16 -3.38
C ALA A 319 -23.13 -26.25 -4.09
N THR A 320 -22.72 -26.56 -5.32
CA THR A 320 -21.98 -25.63 -6.19
C THR A 320 -22.81 -24.39 -6.48
N LYS A 321 -24.12 -24.60 -6.69
CA LYS A 321 -25.10 -23.53 -6.93
C LYS A 321 -26.49 -23.94 -6.47
N TRP A 322 -27.28 -22.96 -6.01
CA TRP A 322 -28.70 -23.13 -5.69
C TRP A 322 -29.54 -22.39 -6.72
N GLY A 323 -30.63 -23.01 -7.19
CA GLY A 323 -31.59 -22.42 -8.10
C GLY A 323 -32.95 -22.22 -7.45
N ARG A 324 -33.52 -21.02 -7.57
CA ARG A 324 -34.89 -20.73 -7.09
C ARG A 324 -35.91 -21.16 -8.14
N LEU A 325 -36.92 -21.90 -7.70
CA LEU A 325 -38.01 -22.39 -8.56
C LEU A 325 -38.95 -21.26 -8.95
N LYS A 326 -39.39 -21.23 -10.22
CA LYS A 326 -40.41 -20.29 -10.72
C LYS A 326 -41.73 -20.34 -9.94
N SER A 327 -42.06 -21.49 -9.36
CA SER A 327 -43.26 -21.68 -8.52
C SER A 327 -43.20 -20.97 -7.17
N GLY A 328 -42.05 -20.44 -6.76
CA GLY A 328 -41.88 -19.84 -5.44
C GLY A 328 -41.71 -20.85 -4.29
N ALA A 329 -41.82 -22.15 -4.56
CA ALA A 329 -41.75 -23.21 -3.54
C ALA A 329 -40.41 -23.27 -2.76
N GLY A 330 -39.35 -22.69 -3.31
CA GLY A 330 -38.06 -22.53 -2.65
C GLY A 330 -36.87 -22.72 -3.59
N TRP A 331 -35.76 -23.16 -3.01
CA TRP A 331 -34.47 -23.38 -3.66
C TRP A 331 -34.10 -24.86 -3.69
N ILE A 332 -33.52 -25.31 -4.79
CA ILE A 332 -32.94 -26.65 -4.93
C ILE A 332 -31.44 -26.56 -5.22
N SER A 333 -30.69 -27.61 -4.85
CA SER A 333 -29.30 -27.77 -5.30
C SER A 333 -29.28 -28.07 -6.79
N LEU A 334 -28.43 -27.35 -7.53
CA LEU A 334 -28.24 -27.54 -8.97
C LEU A 334 -27.23 -28.64 -9.31
N ASP A 335 -26.57 -29.24 -8.32
CA ASP A 335 -25.64 -30.36 -8.52
C ASP A 335 -26.36 -31.68 -8.86
N TYR A 336 -27.67 -31.76 -8.57
CA TYR A 336 -28.51 -32.95 -8.71
C TYR A 336 -29.57 -32.82 -9.82
N VAL A 337 -29.36 -31.88 -10.77
CA VAL A 337 -30.27 -31.66 -11.90
C VAL A 337 -29.49 -31.50 -13.20
N LYS A 338 -30.11 -31.85 -14.33
CA LYS A 338 -29.55 -31.61 -15.66
C LYS A 338 -30.20 -30.37 -16.27
N ARG A 339 -29.42 -29.47 -16.87
CA ARG A 339 -29.96 -28.34 -17.63
C ARG A 339 -30.62 -28.85 -18.92
N VAL A 340 -31.75 -28.26 -19.29
CA VAL A 340 -32.53 -28.56 -20.51
C VAL A 340 -32.58 -27.32 -21.40
#